data_AF-A0A4Y9QER0-F1
#
_entry.id   AF-A0A4Y9QER0-F1
#
_cell.length_a   1.000
_cell.length_b   1.000
_cell.length_c   1.000
_cell.angle_alpha   90.00
_cell.angle_beta   90.00
_cell.angle_gamma   90.00
#
_symmetry.space_group_name_H-M   'P 1'
#
loop_
_entity.id
_entity.type
_entity.pdbx_description
1 polymer ?
#
loop_
_entity_poly.entity_id
_entity_poly.type
_entity_poly.pdbx_seq_one_letter_code
_entity_poly.pdbx_strand_id
1 'polypeptide(L)'
;MKKMPKPRTIAANPDAWSAESKQSVAFEHRLTKEYADIGYRCWRCGRPSIFTAEEQRCAYEVKKAYIAQTRILCAACWRESNDIAAQLEACEKRWKQSKKRTEA
;
A
#
# COMPACT_ATOMS: atom_id res chain seq x y z
N MET A 1 -13.06 32.19 8.81
CA MET A 1 -12.93 30.74 8.54
C MET A 1 -11.82 30.52 7.51
N LYS A 2 -10.71 29.87 7.87
CA LYS A 2 -9.63 29.56 6.91
C LYS A 2 -10.13 28.45 5.98
N LYS A 3 -10.24 28.72 4.67
CA LYS A 3 -10.58 27.70 3.67
C LYS A 3 -9.49 26.63 3.71
N MET A 4 -9.84 25.39 4.05
CA MET A 4 -8.91 24.27 3.91
C MET A 4 -8.60 24.07 2.42
N PRO A 5 -7.34 23.84 2.03
CA PRO A 5 -7.01 23.55 0.65
C PRO A 5 -7.77 22.31 0.20
N LYS A 6 -8.34 22.36 -1.02
CA LYS A 6 -9.02 21.20 -1.60
C LYS A 6 -8.00 20.06 -1.75
N PRO A 7 -8.38 18.81 -1.42
CA PRO A 7 -7.51 17.66 -1.63
C PRO A 7 -7.19 17.54 -3.13
N ARG A 8 -5.94 17.18 -3.46
CA ARG A 8 -5.56 16.96 -4.84
C ARG A 8 -6.26 15.72 -5.34
N THR A 9 -6.81 15.78 -6.57
CA THR A 9 -7.46 14.64 -7.21
C THR A 9 -6.80 14.27 -8.53
N ILE A 10 -6.89 13.00 -8.91
CA ILE A 10 -6.38 12.44 -10.16
C ILE A 10 -7.41 11.46 -10.71
N ALA A 11 -7.68 11.51 -12.02
CA ALA A 11 -8.57 10.57 -12.68
C ALA A 11 -8.07 9.12 -12.50
N ALA A 12 -9.00 8.22 -12.12
CA ALA A 12 -8.72 6.79 -12.03
C ALA A 12 -8.93 6.14 -13.40
N ASN A 13 -8.11 5.14 -13.73
CA ASN A 13 -8.30 4.26 -14.87
C ASN A 13 -8.61 2.83 -14.37
N PRO A 14 -9.89 2.48 -14.12
CA PRO A 14 -10.27 1.15 -13.66
C PRO A 14 -9.85 0.01 -14.58
N ASP A 15 -9.71 0.25 -15.89
CA ASP A 15 -9.26 -0.77 -16.83
C ASP A 15 -7.80 -1.18 -16.62
N ALA A 16 -7.01 -0.30 -15.98
CA ALA A 16 -5.65 -0.59 -15.55
C ALA A 16 -5.55 -1.32 -14.19
N TRP A 17 -6.66 -1.64 -13.51
CA TRP A 17 -6.60 -2.35 -12.24
C TRP A 17 -6.18 -3.82 -12.37
N SER A 18 -5.81 -4.44 -11.25
CA SER A 18 -5.57 -5.89 -11.16
C SER A 18 -6.82 -6.70 -11.50
N ALA A 19 -6.63 -7.98 -11.89
CA ALA A 19 -7.75 -8.87 -12.17
C ALA A 19 -8.66 -9.04 -10.94
N GLU A 20 -8.10 -9.16 -9.74
CA GLU A 20 -8.89 -9.25 -8.50
C GLU A 20 -9.67 -7.96 -8.24
N SER A 21 -9.07 -6.79 -8.49
CA SER A 21 -9.75 -5.51 -8.30
C SER A 21 -10.91 -5.31 -9.29
N LYS A 22 -10.85 -5.93 -10.47
CA LYS A 22 -11.95 -5.90 -11.45
C LYS A 22 -13.16 -6.73 -11.03
N GLN A 23 -13.00 -7.64 -10.07
CA GLN A 23 -14.10 -8.40 -9.47
C GLN A 23 -14.77 -7.65 -8.31
N SER A 24 -14.27 -6.46 -7.95
CA SER A 24 -14.84 -5.67 -6.86
C SER A 24 -16.09 -4.90 -7.31
N VAL A 25 -16.99 -4.66 -6.35
CA VAL A 25 -18.16 -3.77 -6.48
C VAL A 25 -17.76 -2.38 -7.02
N ALA A 26 -16.56 -1.91 -6.65
CA ALA A 26 -16.03 -0.62 -7.12
C ALA A 26 -15.82 -0.61 -8.64
N PHE A 27 -15.38 -1.72 -9.23
CA PHE A 27 -15.20 -1.85 -10.67
C PHE A 27 -16.53 -2.08 -11.40
N GLU A 28 -17.38 -2.97 -10.87
CA GLU A 28 -18.69 -3.33 -11.45
C GLU A 28 -19.60 -2.11 -11.59
N HIS A 29 -19.69 -1.28 -10.55
CA HIS A 29 -20.54 -0.09 -10.54
C HIS A 29 -19.80 1.21 -10.92
N ARG A 30 -18.54 1.12 -11.39
CA ARG A 30 -17.73 2.29 -11.77
C ARG A 30 -17.68 3.38 -10.68
N LEU A 31 -17.54 2.96 -9.42
CA LEU A 31 -17.63 3.84 -8.26
C LEU A 31 -16.40 4.76 -8.12
N THR A 32 -15.23 4.28 -8.54
CA THR A 32 -13.98 5.03 -8.42
C THR A 32 -13.66 5.74 -9.74
N LYS A 33 -14.09 7.00 -9.84
CA LYS A 33 -13.81 7.88 -11.00
C LYS A 33 -12.51 8.68 -10.84
N GLU A 34 -12.18 9.00 -9.60
CA GLU A 34 -10.97 9.74 -9.23
C GLU A 34 -10.40 9.22 -7.92
N TYR A 35 -9.09 9.37 -7.76
CA TYR A 35 -8.39 9.29 -6.50
C TYR A 35 -8.29 10.69 -5.90
N ALA A 36 -8.42 10.78 -4.58
CA ALA A 36 -8.27 12.02 -3.84
C ALA A 36 -7.31 11.80 -2.67
N ASP A 37 -6.54 12.80 -2.26
CA ASP A 37 -5.67 12.67 -1.08
C ASP A 37 -6.46 12.19 0.16
N ILE A 38 -6.03 11.06 0.73
CA ILE A 38 -6.66 10.47 1.94
C ILE A 38 -5.72 10.69 3.13
N GLY A 39 -6.17 11.49 4.09
CA GLY A 39 -5.49 11.64 5.37
C GLY A 39 -5.66 10.39 6.24
N TYR A 40 -4.58 9.91 6.84
CA TYR A 40 -4.60 8.82 7.82
C TYR A 40 -3.60 9.07 8.94
N ARG A 41 -3.73 8.33 10.04
CA ARG A 41 -2.73 8.31 11.12
C ARG A 41 -1.96 7.01 11.04
N CYS A 42 -0.64 7.10 11.10
CA CYS A 42 0.18 5.91 11.18
C CYS A 42 -0.18 5.12 12.44
N TRP A 43 -0.55 3.85 12.27
CA TRP A 43 -0.91 2.96 13.37
C TRP A 43 0.23 2.78 14.37
N ARG A 44 1.48 2.76 13.90
CA ARG A 44 2.66 2.58 14.76
C ARG A 44 3.08 3.83 15.53
N CYS A 45 3.20 4.98 14.86
CA CYS A 45 3.78 6.20 15.45
C CYS A 45 2.78 7.35 15.66
N GLY A 46 1.52 7.18 15.26
CA GLY A 46 0.45 8.18 15.41
C GLY A 46 0.57 9.43 14.51
N ARG A 47 1.68 9.59 13.78
CA ARG A 47 1.92 10.76 12.93
C ARG A 47 0.85 10.87 11.84
N PRO A 48 0.31 12.08 11.58
CA PRO A 48 -0.55 12.31 10.44
C PRO A 48 0.24 12.07 9.15
N SER A 49 -0.40 11.45 8.17
CA SER A 49 0.17 11.13 6.87
C SER A 49 -0.92 11.20 5.81
N ILE A 50 -0.52 11.33 4.55
CA ILE A 50 -1.44 11.42 3.42
C ILE A 50 -1.12 10.27 2.48
N PHE A 51 -2.14 9.52 2.08
CA PHE A 51 -2.06 8.61 0.95
C PHE A 51 -2.51 9.40 -0.26
N THR A 52 -1.55 9.95 -0.99
CA THR A 52 -1.84 10.93 -2.05
C THR A 52 -2.57 10.29 -3.22
N ALA A 53 -3.29 11.09 -4.00
CA ALA A 53 -3.94 10.63 -5.23
C ALA A 53 -2.93 9.99 -6.21
N GLU A 54 -1.69 10.50 -6.27
CA GLU A 54 -0.61 9.95 -7.11
C GLU A 54 -0.17 8.56 -6.64
N GLU A 55 -0.01 8.41 -5.33
CA GLU A 55 0.36 7.14 -4.73
C GLU A 55 -0.74 6.10 -4.88
N GLN A 56 -2.00 6.49 -4.81
CA GLN A 56 -3.15 5.63 -5.07
C GLN A 56 -3.14 5.13 -6.51
N ARG A 57 -2.98 6.03 -7.48
CA ARG A 57 -2.86 5.67 -8.90
C ARG A 57 -1.72 4.66 -9.11
N CYS A 58 -0.54 4.95 -8.57
CA CYS A 58 0.59 4.03 -8.67
C CYS A 58 0.31 2.68 -8.00
N ALA A 59 -0.31 2.66 -6.82
CA ALA A 59 -0.62 1.43 -6.10
C ALA A 59 -1.56 0.51 -6.89
N TYR A 60 -2.68 1.05 -7.38
CA TYR A 60 -3.74 0.23 -7.98
C TYR A 60 -3.50 -0.04 -9.47
N GLU A 61 -3.00 0.95 -10.22
CA GLU A 61 -2.84 0.83 -11.67
C GLU A 61 -1.48 0.28 -12.09
N VAL A 62 -0.41 0.55 -11.33
CA VAL A 62 0.95 0.09 -11.67
C VAL A 62 1.33 -1.13 -10.86
N LYS A 63 1.27 -1.03 -9.53
CA LYS A 63 1.65 -2.12 -8.61
C LYS A 63 0.56 -3.19 -8.47
N LYS A 64 -0.62 -2.98 -9.05
CA LYS A 64 -1.75 -3.92 -9.06
C LYS A 64 -2.22 -4.32 -7.65
N ALA A 65 -2.04 -3.44 -6.67
CA ALA A 65 -2.61 -3.63 -5.34
C ALA A 65 -4.14 -3.70 -5.42
N TYR A 66 -4.76 -4.40 -4.48
CA TYR A 66 -6.21 -4.49 -4.42
C TYR A 66 -6.83 -3.12 -4.15
N ILE A 67 -7.89 -2.74 -4.88
CA ILE A 67 -8.48 -1.39 -4.84
C ILE A 67 -8.98 -0.96 -3.44
N ALA A 68 -9.36 -1.90 -2.59
CA ALA A 68 -9.79 -1.59 -1.21
C ALA A 68 -8.62 -1.50 -0.21
N GLN A 69 -7.38 -1.77 -0.64
CA GLN A 69 -6.21 -1.71 0.23
C GLN A 69 -5.90 -0.27 0.61
N THR A 70 -5.81 0.03 1.91
CA THR A 70 -5.39 1.35 2.41
C THR A 70 -4.00 1.30 3.05
N ARG A 71 -3.43 2.48 3.30
CA ARG A 71 -2.19 2.63 4.07
C ARG A 71 -2.49 2.80 5.55
N ILE A 72 -1.79 2.02 6.37
CA ILE A 72 -1.85 2.11 7.83
C ILE A 72 -0.53 2.56 8.47
N LEU A 73 0.57 2.55 7.71
CA LEU A 73 1.88 3.00 8.18
C LEU A 73 2.34 4.21 7.36
N CYS A 74 2.95 5.20 8.03
CA CYS A 74 3.67 6.26 7.33
C CYS A 74 4.89 5.67 6.59
N ALA A 75 5.44 6.43 5.64
CA ALA A 75 6.57 5.98 4.83
C ALA A 75 7.78 5.50 5.65
N ALA A 76 8.09 6.17 6.77
CA ALA A 76 9.17 5.78 7.65
C ALA A 76 8.91 4.44 8.35
N CYS A 77 7.73 4.27 8.96
CA CYS A 77 7.38 3.02 9.63
C CYS A 77 7.21 1.86 8.63
N TRP A 78 6.73 2.13 7.41
CA TRP A 78 6.63 1.12 6.37
C TRP A 78 8.00 0.63 5.92
N ARG A 79 8.97 1.55 5.70
CA ARG A 79 10.34 1.20 5.35
C ARG A 79 10.99 0.33 6.43
N GLU A 80 10.90 0.76 7.68
CA GLU A 80 11.48 0.01 8.80
C GLU A 80 10.85 -1.40 8.92
N SER A 81 9.53 -1.50 8.71
CA SER A 81 8.86 -2.80 8.69
C SER A 81 9.40 -3.74 7.62
N ASN A 82 9.66 -3.22 6.42
CA ASN A 82 10.24 -4.01 5.33
C ASN A 82 11.69 -4.41 5.64
N ASP A 83 12.48 -3.51 6.23
CA ASP A 83 13.87 -3.78 6.61
C ASP A 83 13.94 -4.90 7.66
N ILE A 84 13.04 -4.88 8.66
CA ILE A 84 12.92 -5.94 9.67
C ILE A 84 12.51 -7.26 9.01
N ALA A 85 11.51 -7.24 8.12
CA ALA A 85 11.06 -8.44 7.41
C ALA A 85 12.19 -9.08 6.60
N ALA A 86 12.97 -8.27 5.87
CA ALA A 86 14.12 -8.73 5.11
C ALA A 86 15.21 -9.36 6.01
N GLN A 87 15.47 -8.77 7.18
CA GLN A 87 16.41 -9.33 8.17
C GLN A 87 15.92 -10.69 8.70
N LEU A 88 14.64 -10.82 9.00
CA LEU A 88 14.04 -12.09 9.45
C LEU A 88 14.16 -13.17 8.38
N GLU A 89 13.86 -12.85 7.12
CA GLU A 89 14.00 -13.78 5.99
C GLU A 89 15.46 -14.23 5.82
N ALA A 90 16.42 -13.31 5.95
CA ALA A 90 17.85 -13.63 5.87
C ALA A 90 18.29 -14.55 7.03
N CYS A 91 17.81 -14.32 8.25
CA CYS A 91 18.02 -15.21 9.39
C CYS A 91 17.44 -16.60 9.14
N GLU A 92 16.19 -16.68 8.65
CA GLU A 92 15.52 -17.94 8.37
C GLU A 92 16.27 -18.75 7.29
N LYS A 93 16.73 -18.09 6.22
CA LYS A 93 17.55 -18.72 5.17
C LYS A 93 18.85 -19.30 5.74
N ARG A 94 19.58 -18.54 6.57
CA ARG A 94 20.82 -19.01 7.21
C ARG A 94 20.57 -20.20 8.14
N TRP A 95 19.47 -20.16 8.89
CA TRP A 95 19.09 -21.27 9.77
C TRP A 95 18.75 -22.52 8.96
N LYS A 96 17.92 -22.42 7.91
CA LYS A 96 17.59 -23.55 7.02
C LYS A 96 18.82 -24.19 6.39
N GLN A 97 19.80 -23.39 5.97
CA GLN A 97 21.06 -23.88 5.42
C GLN A 97 21.91 -24.59 6.49
N SER A 98 22.00 -24.02 7.68
CA SER A 98 22.76 -24.62 8.79
C SER A 98 22.14 -25.94 9.24
N LYS A 99 20.81 -25.99 9.34
CA LYS A 99 20.07 -27.20 9.71
C LYS A 99 20.30 -28.34 8.70
N LYS A 100 20.17 -28.05 7.40
CA LYS A 100 20.47 -29.03 6.34
C LYS A 100 21.89 -29.58 6.39
N ARG A 101 22.86 -28.79 6.88
CA ARG A 101 24.26 -29.21 7.03
C ARG A 101 24.49 -30.10 8.26
N THR A 102 23.67 -29.98 9.29
CA THR A 102 23.78 -30.79 10.52
C THR A 102 22.97 -32.08 10.45
N GLU A 103 21.96 -32.14 9.57
CA GLU A 103 21.12 -33.32 9.31
C GLU A 103 21.65 -34.20 8.15
N ALA A 104 22.76 -33.82 7.52
CA ALA A 104 23.46 -34.57 6.47
C ALA A 104 24.75 -35.20 7.03
#